data_AF-A0A8T2U5R9-F1
#
_entry.id   AF-A0A8T2U5R9-F1
#
_cell.length_a   1.000
_cell.length_b   1.000
_cell.length_c   1.000
_cell.angle_alpha   90.00
_cell.angle_beta   90.00
_cell.angle_gamma   90.00
#
_symmetry.space_group_name_H-M   'P 1'
#
loop_
_entity.id
_entity.type
_entity.pdbx_description
1 polymer ?
#
loop_
_entity_poly.entity_id
_entity_poly.type
_entity_poly.pdbx_seq_one_letter_code
_entity_poly.pdbx_strand_id
1 'polypeptide(L)'
;MADHFEEQRIWKIIDSIKTDRGEFTGINVTAYLKYYEQLTEQYGLPEDNKKDTFIQIAHGFTRERIQLRVVQPNMTWADFKTRLLTEFSHEDYSKNNRATFMRWVGTTKLDQHITQGLTEFDIKFNQMPQADQTALEPDKLRNFLNMLDPSLRRELEPMLEDGATVSGLTGNWDNVRAAVHRLAQR
;
A
#
# COMPACT_ATOMS: atom_id res chain seq x y z
N MET A 1 -18.96 26.07 25.97
CA MET A 1 -20.01 25.13 25.48
C MET A 1 -19.75 24.68 24.05
N ALA A 2 -19.50 25.57 23.08
CA ALA A 2 -19.19 25.17 21.69
C ALA A 2 -17.96 24.23 21.58
N ASP A 3 -16.87 24.58 22.27
CA ASP A 3 -15.61 23.83 22.30
C ASP A 3 -15.79 22.36 22.75
N HIS A 4 -16.62 22.12 23.78
CA HIS A 4 -16.90 20.77 24.29
C HIS A 4 -17.65 19.88 23.28
N PHE A 5 -18.53 20.45 22.46
CA PHE A 5 -19.23 19.67 21.42
C PHE A 5 -18.31 19.37 20.23
N GLU A 6 -17.33 20.23 19.96
CA GLU A 6 -16.33 20.01 18.91
C GLU A 6 -15.34 18.91 19.32
N GLU A 7 -14.84 18.94 20.55
CA GLU A 7 -14.01 17.85 21.08
C GLU A 7 -14.72 16.50 21.00
N GLN A 8 -16.01 16.44 21.34
CA GLN A 8 -16.80 15.21 21.21
C GLN A 8 -16.88 14.71 19.76
N ARG A 9 -17.03 15.61 18.78
CA ARG A 9 -17.03 15.25 17.34
C ARG A 9 -15.68 14.69 16.92
N ILE A 10 -14.59 15.34 17.31
CA ILE A 10 -13.22 14.92 17.02
C ILE A 10 -12.98 13.50 17.55
N TRP A 11 -13.30 13.25 18.82
CA TRP A 11 -13.13 11.92 19.41
C TRP A 11 -13.97 10.86 18.72
N LYS A 12 -15.22 11.19 18.37
CA LYS A 12 -16.09 10.26 17.64
C LYS A 12 -15.54 9.90 16.26
N ILE A 13 -15.00 10.88 15.54
CA ILE A 13 -14.33 10.68 14.25
C ILE A 13 -13.10 9.78 14.40
N ILE A 14 -12.21 10.09 15.35
CA ILE A 14 -10.97 9.33 15.60
C ILE A 14 -11.30 7.88 15.98
N ASP A 15 -12.24 7.67 16.89
CA ASP A 15 -12.64 6.34 17.36
C ASP A 15 -13.25 5.49 16.23
N SER A 16 -14.11 6.11 15.41
CA SER A 16 -14.73 5.44 14.26
C SER A 16 -13.68 5.02 13.22
N ILE A 17 -12.72 5.89 12.92
CA ILE A 17 -11.62 5.58 12.00
C ILE A 17 -10.76 4.44 12.54
N LYS A 18 -10.33 4.52 13.81
CA LYS A 18 -9.49 3.50 14.42
C LYS A 18 -10.18 2.14 14.46
N THR A 19 -11.50 2.12 14.64
CA THR A 19 -12.30 0.89 14.65
C THR A 19 -12.48 0.31 13.24
N ASP A 20 -12.85 1.12 12.26
CA ASP A 20 -13.21 0.64 10.92
C ASP A 20 -12.01 0.41 9.99
N ARG A 21 -10.98 1.26 10.11
CA ARG A 21 -9.84 1.32 9.18
C ARG A 21 -8.50 1.12 9.86
N GLY A 22 -8.44 1.20 11.19
CA GLY A 22 -7.20 1.33 11.92
C GLY A 22 -6.58 2.72 11.79
N GLU A 23 -5.36 2.86 12.29
CA GLU A 23 -4.59 4.09 12.20
C GLU A 23 -4.02 4.31 10.79
N PHE A 24 -3.78 5.57 10.43
CA PHE A 24 -3.17 5.87 9.14
C PHE A 24 -1.68 5.52 9.18
N THR A 25 -1.30 4.51 8.41
CA THR A 25 0.08 4.00 8.34
C THR A 25 0.89 4.61 7.19
N GLY A 26 0.28 5.46 6.35
CA GLY A 26 0.89 5.99 5.13
C GLY A 26 0.48 5.23 3.87
N ILE A 27 -0.13 4.05 4.02
CA ILE A 27 -0.58 3.23 2.90
C ILE A 27 -1.97 3.69 2.44
N ASN A 28 -2.20 3.68 1.13
CA ASN A 28 -3.50 3.95 0.50
C ASN A 28 -4.09 5.34 0.81
N VAL A 29 -3.25 6.37 0.83
CA VAL A 29 -3.63 7.74 1.20
C VAL A 29 -4.87 8.26 0.47
N THR A 30 -5.06 7.97 -0.83
CA THR A 30 -6.26 8.40 -1.56
C THR A 30 -7.54 7.78 -0.99
N ALA A 31 -7.57 6.47 -0.73
CA ALA A 31 -8.75 5.82 -0.15
C ALA A 31 -8.98 6.25 1.30
N TYR A 32 -7.91 6.41 2.07
CA TYR A 32 -7.99 6.83 3.46
C TYR A 32 -8.55 8.25 3.58
N LEU A 33 -8.03 9.20 2.79
CA LEU A 33 -8.54 10.57 2.73
C LEU A 33 -10.01 10.61 2.32
N LYS A 34 -10.42 9.82 1.32
CA LYS A 34 -11.82 9.75 0.90
C LYS A 34 -12.75 9.34 2.03
N TYR A 35 -12.39 8.30 2.79
CA TYR A 35 -13.18 7.86 3.95
C TYR A 35 -13.17 8.93 5.07
N TYR A 36 -12.00 9.52 5.34
CA TYR A 36 -11.87 10.60 6.31
C TYR A 36 -12.79 11.79 5.97
N GLU A 37 -12.78 12.27 4.73
CA GLU A 37 -13.60 13.41 4.32
C GLU A 37 -15.09 13.12 4.48
N GLN A 38 -15.55 11.94 4.04
CA GLN A 38 -16.95 11.50 4.23
C GLN A 38 -17.35 11.52 5.71
N LEU A 39 -16.48 11.03 6.59
CA LEU A 39 -16.75 10.98 8.02
C LEU A 39 -16.76 12.37 8.65
N THR A 40 -15.80 13.23 8.29
CA THR A 40 -15.76 14.61 8.78
C THR A 40 -16.97 15.44 8.32
N GLU A 41 -17.47 15.20 7.11
CA GLU A 41 -18.70 15.81 6.59
C GLU A 41 -19.92 15.30 7.36
N GLN A 42 -20.02 13.98 7.57
CA GLN A 42 -21.11 13.37 8.33
C GLN A 42 -21.24 13.93 9.75
N TYR A 43 -20.12 14.16 10.44
CA TYR A 43 -20.10 14.69 11.80
C TYR A 43 -20.00 16.23 11.87
N GLY A 44 -19.94 16.90 10.72
CA GLY A 44 -19.85 18.37 10.65
C GLY A 44 -18.60 18.93 11.34
N LEU A 45 -17.44 18.34 11.07
CA LEU A 45 -16.16 18.85 11.57
C LEU A 45 -15.76 20.11 10.78
N PRO A 46 -15.51 21.25 11.45
CA PRO A 46 -15.02 22.46 10.81
C PRO A 46 -13.71 22.22 10.04
N GLU A 47 -13.50 22.92 8.93
CA GLU A 47 -12.32 22.76 8.08
C GLU A 47 -11.01 23.01 8.84
N ASP A 48 -11.00 24.01 9.72
CA ASP A 48 -9.86 24.38 10.55
C ASP A 48 -9.37 23.22 11.45
N ASN A 49 -10.29 22.34 11.86
CA ASN A 49 -9.98 21.21 12.73
C ASN A 49 -9.59 19.94 11.95
N LYS A 50 -9.84 19.90 10.63
CA LYS A 50 -9.60 18.69 9.82
C LYS A 50 -8.14 18.28 9.79
N LYS A 51 -7.21 19.24 9.69
CA LYS A 51 -5.78 18.96 9.67
C LYS A 51 -5.29 18.34 10.99
N ASP A 52 -5.62 18.98 12.10
CA ASP A 52 -5.12 18.55 13.42
C ASP A 52 -5.75 17.23 13.85
N THR A 53 -7.02 17.00 13.49
CA THR A 53 -7.68 15.71 13.66
C THR A 53 -7.03 14.61 12.80
N PHE A 54 -6.66 14.91 11.55
CA PHE A 54 -5.96 13.95 10.69
C PHE A 54 -4.56 13.58 11.23
N ILE A 55 -3.84 14.52 11.84
CA ILE A 55 -2.52 14.22 12.43
C ILE A 55 -2.66 13.24 13.62
N GLN A 56 -3.78 13.27 14.34
CA GLN A 56 -4.02 12.41 15.51
C GLN A 56 -4.34 10.94 15.15
N ILE A 57 -4.82 10.67 13.95
CA ILE A 57 -5.10 9.30 13.48
C ILE A 57 -3.85 8.57 12.97
N ALA A 58 -2.72 9.26 12.84
CA ALA A 58 -1.42 8.67 12.52
C ALA A 58 -0.56 8.54 13.78
N HIS A 59 0.28 7.50 13.84
CA HIS A 59 1.18 7.25 14.98
C HIS A 59 2.62 6.99 14.52
N GLY A 60 3.56 7.10 15.47
CA GLY A 60 4.98 6.82 15.27
C GLY A 60 5.58 7.54 14.06
N PHE A 61 6.34 6.78 13.26
CA PHE A 61 7.04 7.29 12.08
C PHE A 61 6.11 7.98 11.07
N THR A 62 4.90 7.48 10.87
CA THR A 62 3.95 8.10 9.92
C THR A 62 3.53 9.48 10.40
N ARG A 63 3.27 9.65 11.70
CA ARG A 63 2.94 10.96 12.28
C ARG A 63 4.11 11.93 12.16
N GLU A 64 5.33 11.49 12.49
CA GLU A 64 6.54 12.30 12.35
C GLU A 64 6.76 12.73 10.89
N ARG A 65 6.58 11.81 9.95
CA ARG A 65 6.68 12.10 8.51
C ARG A 65 5.66 13.14 8.07
N ILE A 66 4.40 13.04 8.51
CA ILE A 66 3.36 14.06 8.23
C ILE A 66 3.79 15.43 8.79
N GLN A 67 4.22 15.48 10.05
CA GLN A 67 4.62 16.74 10.69
C GLN A 67 5.82 17.39 10.00
N LEU A 68 6.82 16.60 9.61
CA LEU A 68 8.07 17.12 9.03
C LEU A 68 7.99 17.42 7.53
N ARG A 69 7.20 16.65 6.78
CA ARG A 69 7.20 16.71 5.30
C ARG A 69 5.94 17.34 4.72
N VAL A 70 4.80 17.21 5.39
CA VAL A 70 3.49 17.64 4.87
C VAL A 70 3.09 19.00 5.43
N VAL A 71 3.09 19.13 6.76
CA VAL A 71 2.58 20.31 7.49
C VAL A 71 3.46 21.54 7.23
N GLN A 72 2.81 22.68 6.98
CA GLN A 72 3.43 24.00 6.88
C GLN A 72 2.60 25.06 7.63
N PRO A 73 3.19 26.20 8.02
CA PRO A 73 2.45 27.33 8.60
C PRO A 73 1.36 27.83 7.65
N ASN A 74 0.20 28.22 8.21
CA ASN A 74 -0.93 28.83 7.48
C ASN A 74 -1.49 28.01 6.31
N MET A 75 -1.30 26.69 6.36
CA MET A 75 -1.77 25.76 5.34
C MET A 75 -3.28 25.51 5.45
N THR A 76 -4.01 25.61 4.34
CA THR A 76 -5.43 25.24 4.26
C THR A 76 -5.62 23.71 4.27
N TRP A 77 -6.85 23.23 4.46
CA TRP A 77 -7.14 21.79 4.31
C TRP A 77 -6.84 21.29 2.89
N ALA A 78 -7.14 22.09 1.86
CA ALA A 78 -6.87 21.75 0.47
C ALA A 78 -5.36 21.59 0.19
N ASP A 79 -4.54 22.51 0.72
CA ASP A 79 -3.08 22.43 0.61
C ASP A 79 -2.55 21.19 1.33
N PHE A 80 -3.06 20.91 2.55
CA PHE A 80 -2.67 19.74 3.33
C PHE A 80 -2.93 18.44 2.58
N LYS A 81 -4.15 18.27 2.04
CA LYS A 81 -4.49 17.08 1.23
C LYS A 81 -3.56 16.91 0.04
N THR A 82 -3.29 17.99 -0.70
CA THR A 82 -2.44 17.95 -1.88
C THR A 82 -1.04 17.45 -1.53
N ARG A 83 -0.43 18.00 -0.47
CA ARG A 83 0.91 17.57 -0.04
C ARG A 83 0.91 16.17 0.56
N LEU A 84 -0.15 15.79 1.27
CA LEU A 84 -0.29 14.44 1.80
C LEU A 84 -0.36 13.38 0.68
N LEU A 85 -1.17 13.64 -0.35
CA LEU A 85 -1.25 12.80 -1.54
C LEU A 85 0.08 12.68 -2.27
N THR A 86 0.84 13.79 -2.36
CA THR A 86 2.18 13.76 -2.95
C THR A 86 3.16 12.95 -2.11
N GLU A 87 3.21 13.20 -0.80
CA GLU A 87 4.16 12.56 0.12
C GLU A 87 4.00 11.04 0.16
N PHE A 88 2.76 10.54 0.17
CA PHE A 88 2.43 9.12 0.30
C PHE A 88 2.03 8.46 -1.03
N SER A 89 2.37 9.08 -2.16
CA SER A 89 1.96 8.60 -3.49
C SER A 89 2.57 7.24 -3.88
N HIS A 90 3.75 6.91 -3.35
CA HIS A 90 4.45 5.66 -3.67
C HIS A 90 3.85 4.46 -2.93
N GLU A 91 3.27 4.72 -1.76
CA GLU A 91 2.58 3.75 -0.90
C GLU A 91 1.05 3.75 -1.15
N ASP A 92 0.58 4.45 -2.19
CA ASP A 92 -0.83 4.52 -2.54
C ASP A 92 -1.24 3.42 -3.54
N TYR A 93 -1.68 2.30 -2.99
CA TYR A 93 -2.22 1.17 -3.75
C TYR A 93 -3.74 1.19 -3.83
N SER A 94 -4.41 2.27 -3.42
CA SER A 94 -5.88 2.35 -3.42
C SER A 94 -6.49 2.27 -4.82
N LYS A 95 -5.71 2.60 -5.85
CA LYS A 95 -6.09 2.47 -7.26
C LYS A 95 -5.68 1.11 -7.85
N ASN A 96 -5.04 0.26 -7.05
CA ASN A 96 -4.56 -1.02 -7.52
C ASN A 96 -5.70 -2.02 -7.66
N ASN A 97 -5.85 -2.54 -8.86
CA ASN A 97 -6.78 -3.58 -9.23
C ASN A 97 -6.08 -4.53 -10.21
N ARG A 98 -6.78 -5.59 -10.63
CA ARG A 98 -6.23 -6.56 -11.57
C ARG A 98 -5.62 -5.90 -12.82
N ALA A 99 -6.28 -4.91 -13.41
CA ALA A 99 -5.81 -4.29 -14.64
C ALA A 99 -4.54 -3.45 -14.42
N THR A 100 -4.49 -2.65 -13.35
CA THR A 100 -3.29 -1.86 -13.04
C THR A 100 -2.10 -2.73 -12.64
N PHE A 101 -2.36 -3.81 -11.89
CA PHE A 101 -1.35 -4.79 -11.49
C PHE A 101 -0.76 -5.50 -12.71
N MET A 102 -1.60 -6.03 -13.60
CA MET A 102 -1.13 -6.75 -14.80
C MET A 102 -0.38 -5.84 -15.77
N ARG A 103 -0.80 -4.58 -15.89
CA ARG A 103 -0.03 -3.59 -16.66
C ARG A 103 1.36 -3.38 -16.06
N TRP A 104 1.45 -3.21 -14.74
CA TRP A 104 2.74 -3.08 -14.05
C TRP A 104 3.62 -4.32 -14.24
N VAL A 105 3.06 -5.53 -14.08
CA VAL A 105 3.76 -6.81 -14.36
C VAL A 105 4.34 -6.85 -15.79
N GLY A 106 3.57 -6.39 -16.78
CA GLY A 106 3.99 -6.39 -18.18
C GLY A 106 5.08 -5.36 -18.51
N THR A 107 5.09 -4.21 -17.83
CA THR A 107 6.05 -3.13 -18.08
C THR A 107 7.33 -3.24 -17.25
N THR A 108 7.27 -3.90 -16.10
CA THR A 108 8.42 -4.03 -15.20
C THR A 108 9.43 -5.06 -15.72
N LYS A 109 10.71 -4.70 -15.67
CA LYS A 109 11.85 -5.57 -15.95
C LYS A 109 12.88 -5.39 -14.84
N LEU A 110 12.89 -6.35 -13.92
CA LEU A 110 13.82 -6.41 -12.79
C LEU A 110 15.16 -6.94 -13.29
N ASP A 111 16.24 -6.29 -12.88
CA ASP A 111 17.62 -6.57 -13.31
C ASP A 111 18.53 -7.03 -12.16
N GLN A 112 18.73 -6.19 -11.14
CA GLN A 112 19.61 -6.46 -9.99
C GLN A 112 18.87 -6.38 -8.66
N HIS A 113 17.67 -5.81 -8.66
CA HIS A 113 16.88 -5.54 -7.46
C HIS A 113 15.78 -6.59 -7.20
N ILE A 114 16.08 -7.88 -7.41
CA ILE A 114 15.06 -8.95 -7.36
C ILE A 114 14.34 -9.05 -5.99
N THR A 115 15.04 -8.82 -4.88
CA THR A 115 14.45 -8.82 -3.53
C THR A 115 13.48 -7.66 -3.33
N GLN A 116 13.82 -6.47 -3.85
CA GLN A 116 12.94 -5.30 -3.80
C GLN A 116 11.73 -5.52 -4.73
N GLY A 117 11.95 -6.07 -5.92
CA GLY A 117 10.89 -6.43 -6.86
C GLY A 117 9.91 -7.47 -6.31
N LEU A 118 10.39 -8.48 -5.59
CA LEU A 118 9.54 -9.44 -4.88
C LEU A 118 8.70 -8.77 -3.79
N THR A 119 9.32 -7.86 -3.03
CA THR A 119 8.62 -7.09 -1.99
C THR A 119 7.52 -6.24 -2.58
N GLU A 120 7.80 -5.49 -3.65
CA GLU A 120 6.80 -4.66 -4.33
C GLU A 120 5.70 -5.51 -4.98
N PHE A 121 6.06 -6.68 -5.53
CA PHE A 121 5.09 -7.64 -6.06
C PHE A 121 4.12 -8.10 -4.98
N ASP A 122 4.63 -8.52 -3.81
CA ASP A 122 3.81 -8.96 -2.69
C ASP A 122 2.91 -7.84 -2.17
N ILE A 123 3.44 -6.61 -2.03
CA ILE A 123 2.64 -5.47 -1.60
C ILE A 123 1.53 -5.20 -2.60
N LYS A 124 1.83 -5.05 -3.89
CA LYS A 124 0.80 -4.79 -4.89
C LYS A 124 -0.20 -5.94 -4.99
N PHE A 125 0.24 -7.19 -4.95
CA PHE A 125 -0.66 -8.35 -4.99
C PHE A 125 -1.63 -8.34 -3.82
N ASN A 126 -1.13 -8.18 -2.59
CA ASN A 126 -1.94 -8.23 -1.37
C ASN A 126 -2.82 -6.98 -1.17
N GLN A 127 -2.53 -5.87 -1.86
CA GLN A 127 -3.34 -4.65 -1.82
C GLN A 127 -4.46 -4.63 -2.88
N MET A 128 -4.55 -5.62 -3.79
CA MET A 128 -5.69 -5.74 -4.70
C MET A 128 -6.96 -6.19 -3.96
N PRO A 129 -8.17 -5.97 -4.52
CA PRO A 129 -9.39 -6.60 -4.02
C PRO A 129 -9.28 -8.14 -3.97
N GLN A 130 -9.89 -8.78 -2.97
CA GLN A 130 -9.80 -10.24 -2.77
C GLN A 130 -10.23 -11.05 -4.01
N ALA A 131 -11.26 -10.58 -4.74
CA ALA A 131 -11.72 -11.23 -5.97
C ALA A 131 -10.63 -11.21 -7.07
N ASP A 132 -9.87 -10.11 -7.18
CA ASP A 132 -8.78 -9.97 -8.12
C ASP A 132 -7.57 -10.83 -7.72
N GLN A 133 -7.25 -10.90 -6.42
CA GLN A 133 -6.20 -11.78 -5.90
C GLN A 133 -6.51 -13.24 -6.21
N THR A 134 -7.72 -13.69 -5.89
CA THR A 134 -8.18 -15.07 -6.14
C THR A 134 -8.10 -15.43 -7.62
N ALA A 135 -8.44 -14.49 -8.50
CA ALA A 135 -8.36 -14.70 -9.94
C ALA A 135 -6.93 -14.82 -10.48
N LEU A 136 -5.93 -14.24 -9.79
CA LEU A 136 -4.53 -14.25 -10.20
C LEU A 136 -3.64 -15.23 -9.44
N GLU A 137 -4.11 -15.81 -8.34
CA GLU A 137 -3.36 -16.77 -7.54
C GLU A 137 -2.78 -17.94 -8.37
N PRO A 138 -3.54 -18.58 -9.30
CA PRO A 138 -3.00 -19.69 -10.10
C PRO A 138 -1.81 -19.31 -10.99
N ASP A 139 -1.74 -18.05 -11.43
CA ASP A 139 -0.68 -17.53 -12.29
C ASP A 139 0.30 -16.63 -11.54
N LYS A 140 0.23 -16.57 -10.19
CA LYS A 140 1.04 -15.66 -9.36
C LYS A 140 2.54 -15.82 -9.62
N LEU A 141 3.06 -17.06 -9.62
CA LEU A 141 4.47 -17.31 -9.92
C LEU A 141 4.84 -16.89 -11.34
N ARG A 142 4.01 -17.22 -12.33
CA ARG A 142 4.26 -16.85 -13.73
C ARG A 142 4.30 -15.33 -13.91
N ASN A 143 3.39 -14.61 -13.26
CA ASN A 143 3.36 -13.15 -13.27
C ASN A 143 4.64 -12.56 -12.67
N PHE A 144 5.13 -13.12 -11.56
CA PHE A 144 6.42 -12.70 -11.00
C PHE A 144 7.60 -12.97 -11.94
N LEU A 145 7.68 -14.17 -12.52
CA LEU A 145 8.74 -14.53 -13.48
C LEU A 145 8.72 -13.65 -14.75
N ASN A 146 7.55 -13.17 -15.18
CA ASN A 146 7.42 -12.29 -16.34
C ASN A 146 8.00 -10.88 -16.10
N MET A 147 8.14 -10.47 -14.84
CA MET A 147 8.79 -9.22 -14.48
C MET A 147 10.32 -9.32 -14.45
N LEU A 148 10.89 -10.51 -14.42
CA LEU A 148 12.34 -10.68 -14.40
C LEU A 148 12.91 -10.44 -15.80
N ASP A 149 14.10 -9.84 -15.86
CA ASP A 149 14.87 -9.88 -17.10
C ASP A 149 15.22 -11.35 -17.49
N PRO A 150 15.56 -11.61 -18.77
CA PRO A 150 15.86 -12.96 -19.21
C PRO A 150 17.04 -13.63 -18.49
N SER A 151 17.97 -12.87 -17.90
CA SER A 151 19.12 -13.42 -17.20
C SER A 151 18.71 -13.91 -15.81
N LEU A 152 18.12 -13.03 -15.00
CA LEU A 152 17.58 -13.36 -13.68
C LEU A 152 16.59 -14.51 -13.75
N ARG A 153 15.72 -14.52 -14.77
CA ARG A 153 14.76 -15.61 -14.94
C ARG A 153 15.45 -16.96 -15.15
N ARG A 154 16.49 -17.02 -15.99
CA ARG A 154 17.25 -18.26 -16.24
C ARG A 154 17.97 -18.76 -15.00
N GLU A 155 18.35 -17.87 -14.09
CA GLU A 155 18.97 -18.24 -12.83
C GLU A 155 17.97 -18.67 -11.77
N LEU A 156 16.81 -18.02 -11.70
CA LEU A 156 15.79 -18.29 -10.69
C LEU A 156 14.92 -19.50 -11.02
N GLU A 157 14.46 -19.65 -12.27
CA GLU A 157 13.49 -20.68 -12.67
C GLU A 157 13.94 -22.11 -12.31
N PRO A 158 15.22 -22.51 -12.50
CA PRO A 158 15.71 -23.82 -12.05
C PRO A 158 15.69 -24.02 -10.54
N MET A 159 15.76 -22.94 -9.75
CA MET A 159 15.68 -23.00 -8.28
C MET A 159 14.25 -23.22 -7.78
N LEU A 160 13.26 -23.12 -8.67
CA LEU A 160 11.85 -23.24 -8.39
C LEU A 160 11.24 -24.55 -8.92
N GLU A 161 12.04 -25.42 -9.55
CA GLU A 161 11.57 -26.70 -10.08
C GLU A 161 11.02 -27.59 -8.97
N ASP A 162 9.84 -28.15 -9.21
CA ASP A 162 9.17 -29.08 -8.33
C ASP A 162 8.53 -30.20 -9.15
N GLY A 163 9.15 -31.37 -9.15
CA GLY A 163 8.67 -32.55 -9.88
C GLY A 163 7.36 -33.12 -9.35
N ALA A 164 6.88 -32.68 -8.18
CA ALA A 164 5.59 -33.09 -7.64
C ALA A 164 4.42 -32.28 -8.20
N THR A 165 4.66 -31.15 -8.89
CA THR A 165 3.61 -30.29 -9.44
C THR A 165 3.39 -30.53 -10.94
N VAL A 166 2.16 -30.33 -11.40
CA VAL A 166 1.81 -30.44 -12.83
C VAL A 166 2.52 -29.39 -13.68
N SER A 167 2.81 -28.22 -13.10
CA SER A 167 3.55 -27.13 -13.77
C SER A 167 5.06 -27.37 -13.83
N GLY A 168 5.59 -28.34 -13.08
CA GLY A 168 7.04 -28.53 -12.89
C GLY A 168 7.70 -27.43 -12.05
N LEU A 169 6.94 -26.48 -11.52
CA LEU A 169 7.41 -25.39 -10.66
C LEU A 169 6.65 -25.41 -9.34
N THR A 170 7.30 -24.98 -8.26
CA THR A 170 6.70 -24.86 -6.92
C THR A 170 5.45 -23.98 -6.95
N GLY A 171 4.36 -24.47 -6.36
CA GLY A 171 3.18 -23.64 -6.04
C GLY A 171 3.31 -22.91 -4.70
N ASN A 172 4.32 -23.25 -3.89
CA ASN A 172 4.54 -22.66 -2.57
C ASN A 172 5.31 -21.35 -2.69
N TRP A 173 4.70 -20.24 -2.25
CA TRP A 173 5.29 -18.90 -2.29
C TRP A 173 6.48 -18.73 -1.34
N ASP A 174 6.55 -19.48 -0.24
CA ASP A 174 7.72 -19.42 0.67
C ASP A 174 8.97 -20.00 0.00
N ASN A 175 8.82 -21.00 -0.86
CA ASN A 175 9.93 -21.51 -1.68
C ASN A 175 10.42 -20.43 -2.67
N VAL A 176 9.51 -19.63 -3.22
CA VAL A 176 9.86 -18.50 -4.11
C VAL A 176 10.68 -17.45 -3.35
N ARG A 177 10.22 -17.05 -2.15
CA ARG A 177 10.97 -16.11 -1.28
C ARG A 177 12.35 -16.64 -0.94
N ALA A 178 12.46 -17.91 -0.54
CA ALA A 178 13.74 -18.54 -0.22
C ALA A 178 14.70 -18.55 -1.42
N ALA A 179 14.20 -18.89 -2.62
CA ALA A 179 15.00 -18.91 -3.84
C ALA A 179 15.51 -17.51 -4.23
N VAL A 180 14.63 -16.49 -4.16
CA VAL A 180 15.01 -15.09 -4.43
C VAL A 180 16.07 -14.59 -3.45
N HIS A 181 15.90 -14.85 -2.14
CA HIS A 181 16.91 -14.48 -1.15
C HIS A 181 18.25 -15.15 -1.39
N ARG A 182 18.25 -16.43 -1.77
CA ARG A 182 19.48 -17.16 -2.11
C ARG A 182 20.14 -16.63 -3.37
N LEU A 183 19.37 -16.22 -4.38
CA LEU A 183 19.91 -15.62 -5.61
C LEU A 183 20.56 -14.27 -5.33
N ALA A 184 19.95 -13.44 -4.48
CA ALA A 184 20.46 -12.12 -4.10
C ALA A 184 21.71 -12.13 -3.19
N GLN A 185 22.12 -13.30 -2.68
CA GLN A 185 23.32 -13.48 -1.85
C GLN A 185 24.56 -13.93 -2.64
N ARG A 186 24.42 -14.15 -3.96
CA ARG A 186 25.53 -14.52 -4.84
C ARG A 186 26.32 -13.30 -5.28
#